data_AF-A0A5N8XA43-F1
#
_entry.id   AF-A0A5N8XA43-F1
#
_cell.length_a   1.000
_cell.length_b   1.000
_cell.length_c   1.000
_cell.angle_alpha   90.00
_cell.angle_beta   90.00
_cell.angle_gamma   90.00
#
_symmetry.space_group_name_H-M   'P 1'
#
loop_
_entity.id
_entity.type
_entity.pdbx_description
1 polymer ?
#
loop_
_entity_poly.entity_id
_entity_poly.type
_entity_poly.pdbx_seq_one_letter_code
_entity_poly.pdbx_strand_id
1 'polypeptide(L)' 'AAGPAGAEHPATGITVTALSDQHAWIGTTPEADLQVGDWLALGLSHPCTSFDKWQLIPVAEADGTVVDYVRTFF' A
#
# COMPACT_ATOMS: atom_id res chain seq x y z
N ALA A 1 3.40 -5.02 -6.21
CA ALA A 1 4.48 -4.03 -6.01
C ALA A 1 4.52 -3.14 -7.23
N ALA A 2 4.75 -1.84 -7.07
CA ALA A 2 4.99 -0.94 -8.19
C ALA A 2 6.46 -0.53 -8.17
N GLY A 3 7.15 -0.73 -9.30
CA GLY A 3 8.54 -0.32 -9.47
C GLY A 3 8.66 1.20 -9.69
N PRO A 4 9.88 1.73 -9.85
CA PRO A 4 10.15 3.16 -10.00
C PRO A 4 9.44 3.83 -11.20
N ALA A 5 8.97 3.04 -12.17
CA ALA A 5 8.24 3.50 -13.34
C ALA A 5 6.70 3.51 -13.17
N GLY A 6 6.19 3.17 -11.98
CA GLY A 6 4.75 3.12 -11.69
C GLY A 6 4.01 1.91 -12.27
N ALA A 7 4.72 0.97 -12.90
CA ALA A 7 4.13 -0.27 -13.40
C ALA A 7 3.79 -1.22 -12.24
N GLU A 8 2.56 -1.73 -12.21
CA GLU A 8 2.14 -2.72 -11.21
C GLU A 8 2.62 -4.13 -11.57
N HIS A 9 3.16 -4.82 -10.58
CA HIS A 9 3.61 -6.20 -10.65
C HIS A 9 2.97 -7.04 -9.52
N PRO A 10 2.70 -8.33 -9.75
CA PRO A 10 2.24 -9.24 -8.70
C PRO A 10 3.19 -9.21 -7.50
N ALA A 11 2.64 -9.16 -6.28
CA ALA A 11 3.42 -9.26 -5.04
C ALA A 11 3.75 -10.72 -4.69
N THR A 12 4.12 -11.54 -5.69
CA THR A 12 4.39 -12.96 -5.52
C THR A 12 5.52 -13.18 -4.52
N GLY A 13 5.30 -14.05 -3.53
CA GLY A 13 6.32 -14.36 -2.53
C GLY A 13 6.54 -13.27 -1.48
N ILE A 14 5.74 -12.20 -1.45
CA ILE A 14 5.87 -11.08 -0.50
C ILE A 14 4.74 -11.16 0.54
N THR A 15 5.07 -11.17 1.83
CA THR A 15 4.08 -11.23 2.92
C THR A 15 4.42 -10.25 4.04
N VAL A 16 3.44 -9.50 4.54
CA VAL A 16 3.59 -8.72 5.78
C VAL A 16 3.52 -9.69 6.97
N THR A 17 4.56 -9.72 7.79
CA THR A 17 4.66 -10.66 8.94
C THR A 17 4.45 -9.99 10.28
N ALA A 18 4.70 -8.69 10.38
CA ALA A 18 4.46 -7.89 11.58
C ALA A 18 4.24 -6.43 11.23
N LEU A 19 3.62 -5.70 12.15
CA LEU A 19 3.44 -4.25 12.10
C LEU A 19 3.95 -3.62 13.41
N SER A 20 4.40 -2.38 13.30
CA SER A 20 4.66 -1.46 14.41
C SER A 20 4.18 -0.08 13.99
N ASP A 21 4.30 0.89 14.87
CA ASP A 21 3.70 2.22 14.73
C ASP A 21 3.92 2.86 13.36
N GLN A 22 5.10 2.69 12.75
CA GLN A 22 5.47 3.30 11.46
C GLN A 22 6.12 2.32 10.47
N HIS A 23 6.14 1.02 10.78
CA HIS A 23 6.87 0.03 9.96
C HIS A 23 6.08 -1.26 9.79
N ALA A 24 6.23 -1.87 8.62
CA ALA A 24 5.82 -3.23 8.33
C ALA A 24 7.06 -4.10 8.11
N TRP A 25 7.10 -5.29 8.71
CA TRP A 25 8.12 -6.30 8.40
C TRP A 25 7.62 -7.16 7.25
N ILE A 26 8.48 -7.34 6.25
CA ILE A 26 8.19 -8.11 5.05
C ILE A 26 9.02 -9.39 5.06
N GLY A 27 8.35 -10.53 4.90
CA GLY A 27 8.97 -11.81 4.56
C GLY A 27 8.93 -12.03 3.05
N THR A 28 9.99 -12.60 2.50
CA THR A 28 10.11 -12.91 1.07
C THR A 28 10.45 -14.38 0.81
N THR A 29 9.98 -14.93 -0.30
CA THR A 29 10.48 -16.18 -0.89
C THR A 29 11.51 -15.89 -1.99
N PRO A 30 12.29 -16.87 -2.47
CA PRO A 30 13.34 -16.63 -3.48
C PRO A 30 12.86 -16.02 -4.79
N GLU A 31 11.58 -16.17 -5.12
CA GLU A 31 10.96 -15.65 -6.35
C GLU A 31 10.44 -14.22 -6.19
N ALA A 32 10.54 -13.64 -4.99
CA ALA A 32 10.10 -12.28 -4.72
C ALA A 32 11.01 -11.26 -5.44
N ASP A 33 10.40 -10.43 -6.27
CA ASP A 33 11.04 -9.30 -6.93
C ASP A 33 10.66 -8.00 -6.20
N LEU A 34 11.44 -7.64 -5.18
CA LEU A 34 11.22 -6.47 -4.34
C LEU A 34 12.54 -5.75 -4.07
N GLN A 35 12.60 -4.46 -4.39
CA GLN A 35 13.78 -3.62 -4.23
C GLN A 35 13.49 -2.42 -3.33
N VAL A 36 14.55 -1.83 -2.78
CA VAL A 36 14.44 -0.57 -2.03
C VAL A 36 13.97 0.54 -2.97
N GLY A 37 12.91 1.24 -2.58
CA GLY A 37 12.28 2.30 -3.37
C GLY A 37 11.00 1.85 -4.07
N ASP A 38 10.71 0.54 -4.10
CA ASP A 38 9.44 0.04 -4.62
C ASP A 38 8.27 0.39 -3.70
N TRP A 39 7.11 0.54 -4.31
CA TRP A 39 5.86 0.80 -3.62
C TRP A 39 5.09 -0.51 -3.44
N LEU A 40 4.55 -0.74 -2.25
CA LEU A 40 3.69 -1.89 -1.95
C LEU A 40 2.25 -1.42 -1.73
N ALA A 41 1.35 -1.84 -2.62
CA ALA A 41 -0.08 -1.73 -2.39
C ALA A 41 -0.51 -2.78 -1.36
N LEU A 42 -1.00 -2.33 -0.20
CA LEU A 42 -1.42 -3.20 0.89
C LEU A 42 -2.95 -3.29 0.94
N GLY A 43 -3.47 -4.50 0.78
CA GLY A 43 -4.88 -4.79 1.04
C GLY A 43 -5.16 -4.82 2.54
N LEU A 44 -6.27 -4.22 2.96
CA LEU A 44 -6.72 -4.22 4.36
C LEU A 44 -7.89 -5.18 4.54
N SER A 45 -7.79 -6.09 5.51
CA SER A 45 -8.90 -6.99 5.87
C SER A 45 -10.11 -6.22 6.41
N HIS A 46 -9.87 -5.11 7.13
CA HIS A 46 -10.88 -4.22 7.67
C HIS A 46 -10.64 -2.78 7.19
N PRO A 47 -11.06 -2.42 5.97
CA PRO A 47 -10.74 -1.09 5.40
C PRO A 47 -11.36 0.07 6.20
N CYS A 48 -12.46 -0.17 6.92
CA CYS A 48 -13.10 0.85 7.76
C CYS A 48 -12.21 1.32 8.92
N THR A 49 -11.27 0.50 9.43
CA THR A 49 -10.38 0.90 10.53
C THR A 49 -9.28 1.87 10.11
N SER A 50 -9.16 2.18 8.81
CA SER A 50 -8.25 3.21 8.33
C SER A 50 -8.88 4.60 8.30
N PHE A 51 -10.21 4.71 8.33
CA PHE A 51 -10.89 6.00 8.16
C PHE A 51 -10.60 6.99 9.30
N ASP A 52 -10.42 6.51 10.53
CA ASP A 52 -10.07 7.36 11.68
C ASP A 52 -8.57 7.73 11.73
N LYS A 53 -7.73 7.09 10.90
CA LYS A 53 -6.28 7.34 10.84
C LYS A 53 -5.90 8.41 9.82
N TRP A 54 -6.81 8.76 8.91
CA TRP A 54 -6.55 9.67 7.80
C TRP A 54 -7.60 10.76 7.74
N GLN A 55 -7.19 12.03 7.90
CA GLN A 55 -8.09 13.18 7.78
C GLN A 55 -8.57 13.41 6.34
N LEU A 56 -7.73 13.09 5.35
CA LEU A 56 -8.03 13.15 3.93
C LEU A 56 -7.57 11.83 3.28
N ILE A 57 -8.46 11.17 2.58
CA ILE A 57 -8.18 9.95 1.82
C ILE A 57 -8.23 10.29 0.33
N PRO A 58 -7.14 10.12 -0.45
CA PRO A 58 -7.14 10.43 -1.88
C PRO A 58 -8.04 9.46 -2.66
N VAL A 59 -8.77 9.99 -3.63
CA VAL A 59 -9.46 9.23 -4.67
C VAL A 59 -8.58 9.25 -5.91
N ALA A 60 -8.18 8.08 -6.40
CA ALA A 60 -7.30 7.94 -7.54
C ALA A 60 -7.97 7.22 -8.72
N GLU A 61 -7.62 7.66 -9.93
CA GLU A 61 -7.87 6.94 -11.18
C GLU A 61 -7.03 5.64 -11.24
N ALA A 62 -7.33 4.77 -12.21
CA ALA A 62 -6.62 3.50 -12.37
C ALA A 62 -5.12 3.67 -12.71
N ASP A 63 -4.70 4.84 -13.19
CA ASP A 63 -3.30 5.18 -13.47
C ASP A 63 -2.57 5.81 -12.27
N GLY A 64 -3.24 5.90 -11.11
CA GLY A 64 -2.70 6.49 -9.89
C GLY A 64 -2.85 8.01 -9.78
N THR A 65 -3.44 8.69 -10.76
CA THR A 65 -3.71 10.13 -10.69
C THR A 65 -4.74 10.43 -9.61
N VAL A 66 -4.39 11.26 -8.63
CA VAL A 66 -5.35 11.73 -7.61
C VAL A 66 -6.28 12.77 -8.21
N VAL A 67 -7.58 12.52 -8.14
CA VAL A 67 -8.62 13.38 -8.72
C VAL A 67 -9.50 14.07 -7.68
N ASP A 68 -9.55 13.55 -6.46
CA ASP A 68 -10.34 14.13 -5.36
C ASP A 68 -9.82 13.65 -3.99
N TYR A 69 -10.39 14.16 -2.90
CA TYR A 69 -10.14 13.73 -1.53
C TYR A 69 -11.43 13.56 -0.74
N VAL A 70 -11.56 12.41 -0.06
CA VAL A 70 -12.60 12.19 0.94
C VAL A 70 -12.12 12.73 2.29
N ARG A 71 -12.82 13.73 2.83
CA ARG A 71 -12.56 14.24 4.18
C ARG A 71 -13.29 13.41 5.22
N THR A 72 -12.57 12.99 6.26
CA THR A 72 -13.12 12.27 7.41
C THR A 72 -13.27 13.21 8.63
N PHE A 73 -14.18 12.86 9.54
CA PHE A 73 -14.51 13.65 10.73
C PHE A 73 -14.60 12.71 11.94
N PHE A 74 -13.44 12.36 12.48
CA PHE A 74 -13.26 11.52 13.67
C PHE A 74 -12.54 12.28 14.77
#